data_AF-A0A963J477-F1
#
_entry.id   AF-A0A963J477-F1
#
_cell.length_a   1.000
_cell.length_b   1.000
_cell.length_c   1.000
_cell.angle_alpha   90.00
_cell.angle_beta   90.00
_cell.angle_gamma   90.00
#
_symmetry.space_group_name_H-M   'P 1'
#
loop_
_entity.id
_entity.type
_entity.pdbx_description
1 polymer ?
#
loop_
_entity_poly.entity_id
_entity_poly.type
_entity_poly.pdbx_seq_one_letter_code
_entity_poly.pdbx_strand_id
1 'polypeptide(L)'
;MQVVDFEAVAALVRQLQRQPQAFGPAVEAVECIETHISWLLLAGDCVYKFKKPLALDFLDFSTVALRRAACLEELRINRRTAPGLYRGLVAVQDQGGALRVLPADEARGDAEPAVHMRRFAQEDLLSHVL
;
A
#
# COMPACT_ATOMS: atom_id res chain seq x y z
N MET A 1 2.11 -20.62 -8.23
CA MET A 1 1.96 -19.38 -7.46
C MET A 1 3.34 -18.75 -7.34
N GLN A 2 3.58 -17.60 -7.96
CA GLN A 2 4.93 -17.01 -7.99
C GLN A 2 5.21 -16.34 -6.64
N VAL A 3 6.25 -16.78 -5.94
CA VAL A 3 6.82 -16.04 -4.81
C VAL A 3 7.40 -14.77 -5.40
N VAL A 4 6.88 -13.62 -4.99
CA VAL A 4 7.41 -12.34 -5.48
C VAL A 4 8.62 -11.99 -4.63
N ASP A 5 9.71 -11.65 -5.31
CA ASP A 5 10.97 -11.23 -4.70
C ASP A 5 10.79 -9.93 -3.90
N PHE A 6 11.39 -9.88 -2.71
CA PHE A 6 11.45 -8.68 -1.88
C PHE A 6 11.99 -7.48 -2.63
N GLU A 7 13.06 -7.68 -3.41
CA GLU A 7 13.65 -6.58 -4.17
C GLU A 7 12.74 -6.07 -5.29
N ALA A 8 11.90 -6.93 -5.88
CA ALA A 8 10.95 -6.49 -6.90
C ALA A 8 9.88 -5.56 -6.32
N VAL A 9 9.29 -5.91 -5.17
CA VAL A 9 8.29 -5.04 -4.50
C VAL A 9 8.96 -3.78 -3.95
N ALA A 10 10.16 -3.90 -3.37
CA ALA A 10 10.91 -2.74 -2.88
C ALA A 10 11.27 -1.77 -4.02
N ALA A 11 11.69 -2.28 -5.19
CA ALA A 11 11.94 -1.46 -6.38
C ALA A 11 10.68 -0.75 -6.86
N LEU A 12 9.54 -1.44 -6.89
CA LEU A 12 8.24 -0.86 -7.23
C LEU A 12 7.86 0.29 -6.28
N VAL A 13 8.00 0.09 -4.97
CA VAL A 13 7.72 1.13 -3.97
C VAL A 13 8.68 2.32 -4.11
N ARG A 14 9.98 2.09 -4.32
CA ARG A 14 10.98 3.15 -4.57
C ARG A 14 10.72 3.90 -5.88
N GLN A 15 10.18 3.23 -6.90
CA GLN A 15 9.80 3.87 -8.15
C GLN A 15 8.57 4.75 -7.96
N LEU A 16 7.52 4.27 -7.30
CA LEU A 16 6.35 5.07 -6.94
C LEU A 16 6.72 6.30 -6.12
N GLN A 17 7.61 6.16 -5.14
CA GLN A 17 8.09 7.29 -4.34
C GLN A 17 8.70 8.41 -5.21
N ARG A 18 9.34 8.05 -6.33
CA ARG A 18 9.94 8.99 -7.29
C ARG A 18 8.97 9.46 -8.38
N GLN A 19 7.72 9.00 -8.35
CA GLN A 19 6.69 9.34 -9.34
C GLN A 19 5.42 9.90 -8.66
N PRO A 20 5.47 11.12 -8.09
CA PRO A 20 4.30 11.77 -7.48
C PRO A 20 3.05 11.76 -8.38
N GLN A 21 3.23 11.94 -9.69
CA GLN A 21 2.17 11.90 -10.70
C GLN A 21 1.37 10.58 -10.75
N ALA A 22 1.93 9.47 -10.23
CA ALA A 22 1.23 8.19 -10.13
C ALA A 22 0.05 8.24 -9.15
N PHE A 23 0.03 9.23 -8.24
CA PHE A 23 -0.98 9.42 -7.20
C PHE A 23 -1.98 10.55 -7.50
N GLY A 24 -1.81 11.24 -8.64
CA GLY A 24 -2.67 12.34 -9.08
C GLY A 24 -1.89 13.61 -9.41
N PRO A 25 -2.50 14.54 -10.16
CA PRO A 25 -1.81 15.73 -10.68
C PRO A 25 -1.42 16.76 -9.61
N ALA A 26 -2.04 16.71 -8.43
CA ALA A 26 -1.78 17.64 -7.33
C ALA A 26 -0.71 17.14 -6.34
N VAL A 27 -0.18 15.93 -6.52
CA VAL A 27 0.85 15.38 -5.62
C VAL A 27 2.22 15.81 -6.12
N GLU A 28 2.93 16.60 -5.32
CA GLU A 28 4.25 17.14 -5.67
C GLU A 28 5.41 16.29 -5.13
N ALA A 29 5.20 15.62 -3.99
CA ALA A 29 6.19 14.78 -3.33
C ALA A 29 5.54 13.58 -2.65
N VAL A 30 6.32 12.51 -2.47
CA VAL A 30 5.90 11.28 -1.80
C VAL A 30 6.92 10.92 -0.74
N GLU A 31 6.49 10.93 0.52
CA GLU A 31 7.30 10.44 1.62
C GLU A 31 7.08 8.93 1.79
N CYS A 32 8.12 8.20 2.20
CA CYS A 32 8.02 6.77 2.49
C CYS A 32 8.34 6.52 3.96
N ILE A 33 7.40 5.94 4.70
CA ILE A 33 7.61 5.43 6.04
C ILE A 33 7.71 3.91 5.97
N GLU A 34 8.80 3.36 6.48
CA GLU A 34 9.01 1.92 6.56
C GLU A 34 8.70 1.40 7.96
N THR A 35 7.94 0.31 8.01
CA THR A 35 7.66 -0.46 9.23
C THR A 35 8.24 -1.86 9.09
N HIS A 36 8.13 -2.69 10.14
CA HIS A 36 8.61 -4.07 10.10
C HIS A 36 8.03 -4.90 8.94
N ILE A 37 6.73 -4.74 8.62
CA ILE A 37 6.02 -5.59 7.65
C ILE A 37 5.34 -4.81 6.51
N SER A 38 5.54 -3.49 6.44
CA SER A 38 4.88 -2.65 5.43
C SER A 38 5.71 -1.41 5.07
N TRP A 39 5.47 -0.88 3.88
CA TRP A 39 5.86 0.47 3.47
C TRP A 39 4.61 1.34 3.36
N LEU A 40 4.68 2.60 3.78
CA LEU A 40 3.61 3.57 3.67
C LEU A 40 4.10 4.73 2.80
N LEU A 41 3.46 4.93 1.64
CA LEU A 41 3.69 6.08 0.79
C LEU A 41 2.67 7.17 1.11
N LEU A 42 3.15 8.32 1.58
CA LEU A 42 2.34 9.48 1.94
C LEU A 42 2.36 10.45 0.77
N ALA A 43 1.21 10.65 0.14
CA ALA A 43 1.04 11.42 -1.09
C ALA A 43 -0.15 12.38 -0.94
N GLY A 44 0.13 13.65 -0.67
CA GLY A 44 -0.90 14.64 -0.31
C GLY A 44 -1.72 14.18 0.92
N ASP A 45 -3.05 14.17 0.78
CA ASP A 45 -4.00 13.72 1.81
C ASP A 45 -4.22 12.19 1.83
N CYS A 46 -3.40 11.44 1.11
CA CYS A 46 -3.54 10.00 0.95
C CYS A 46 -2.33 9.26 1.51
N VAL A 47 -2.57 8.04 1.98
CA VAL A 47 -1.53 7.06 2.34
C VAL A 47 -1.81 5.75 1.63
N TYR A 48 -0.76 5.17 1.07
CA TYR A 48 -0.81 3.88 0.38
C TYR A 48 0.10 2.90 1.09
N LYS A 49 -0.50 1.89 1.72
CA LYS A 49 0.22 0.92 2.55
C LYS A 49 0.40 -0.39 1.79
N PHE A 50 1.67 -0.70 1.49
CA PHE A 50 2.13 -1.91 0.83
C PHE A 50 2.60 -2.92 1.85
N LYS A 51 2.27 -4.20 1.66
CA LYS A 51 2.79 -5.30 2.50
C LYS A 51 4.13 -5.75 1.96
N LYS A 52 5.13 -5.92 2.84
CA LYS A 52 6.41 -6.51 2.44
C LYS A 52 6.20 -7.99 2.09
N PRO A 53 6.83 -8.53 1.03
CA PRO A 53 6.68 -9.93 0.66
C PRO A 53 7.52 -10.82 1.60
N LEU A 54 6.97 -11.09 2.79
CA LEU A 54 7.63 -11.81 3.86
C LEU A 54 6.86 -13.11 4.18
N ALA A 55 7.58 -14.15 4.58
CA ALA A 55 7.01 -15.34 5.21
C ALA A 55 7.68 -15.50 6.59
N LEU A 56 6.90 -15.28 7.64
CA LEU A 56 7.27 -15.39 9.05
C LEU A 56 6.36 -16.44 9.71
N ASP A 57 6.76 -16.97 10.86
CA ASP A 57 6.02 -18.04 11.56
C ASP A 57 4.55 -17.71 11.88
N PHE A 58 4.20 -16.42 11.94
CA PHE A 58 2.86 -15.91 12.25
C PHE A 58 2.22 -15.09 11.11
N LEU A 59 2.90 -14.96 9.97
CA LEU A 59 2.51 -14.05 8.90
C LEU A 59 3.03 -14.50 7.54
N ASP A 60 2.14 -14.71 6.57
CA ASP A 60 2.54 -15.05 5.21
C ASP A 60 1.99 -14.04 4.19
N PHE A 61 2.91 -13.25 3.64
CA PHE A 61 2.74 -12.26 2.57
C PHE A 61 3.60 -12.61 1.34
N SER A 62 4.07 -13.86 1.22
CA SER A 62 5.02 -14.29 0.18
C SER A 62 4.50 -14.17 -1.25
N THR A 63 3.19 -14.14 -1.44
CA THR A 63 2.54 -14.08 -2.76
C THR A 63 1.63 -12.87 -2.88
N VAL A 64 1.42 -12.37 -4.10
CA VAL A 64 0.51 -11.24 -4.38
C VAL A 64 -0.90 -11.53 -3.87
N ALA A 65 -1.39 -12.76 -4.07
CA ALA A 65 -2.70 -13.20 -3.60
C ALA A 65 -2.82 -13.11 -2.06
N LEU A 66 -1.79 -13.54 -1.34
CA LEU A 66 -1.75 -13.44 0.12
C LEU A 66 -1.69 -11.99 0.60
N ARG A 67 -0.89 -11.13 -0.05
CA ARG A 67 -0.86 -9.69 0.25
C ARG A 67 -2.21 -9.03 -0.02
N ARG A 68 -2.89 -9.40 -1.11
CA ARG A 68 -4.23 -8.90 -1.44
C ARG A 68 -5.24 -9.30 -0.37
N ALA A 69 -5.24 -10.57 0.04
CA ALA A 69 -6.11 -11.07 1.10
C ALA A 69 -5.84 -10.33 2.43
N ALA A 70 -4.58 -10.10 2.77
CA ALA A 70 -4.20 -9.35 3.97
C ALA A 70 -4.66 -7.89 3.94
N CYS A 71 -4.57 -7.21 2.78
CA CYS A 71 -5.08 -5.84 2.62
C CYS A 71 -6.60 -5.79 2.78
N LEU A 72 -7.34 -6.77 2.24
CA LEU A 72 -8.79 -6.87 2.42
C LEU A 72 -9.17 -7.11 3.89
N GLU A 73 -8.43 -7.98 4.59
CA GLU A 73 -8.67 -8.26 5.99
C GLU A 73 -8.37 -7.05 6.89
N GLU A 74 -7.29 -6.31 6.60
CA GLU A 74 -6.99 -5.03 7.25
C GLU A 74 -8.15 -4.04 7.08
N LEU A 75 -8.67 -3.88 5.85
CA LEU A 75 -9.82 -3.03 5.58
C LEU A 75 -11.06 -3.48 6.37
N ARG A 76 -11.36 -4.79 6.38
CA ARG A 76 -12.52 -5.36 7.09
C ARG A 76 -12.43 -5.10 8.59
N ILE A 77 -11.26 -5.33 9.19
CA ILE A 77 -11.05 -5.18 10.63
C ILE A 77 -11.09 -3.69 11.02
N ASN A 78 -10.32 -2.85 10.32
CA ASN A 78 -10.04 -1.49 10.78
C ASN A 78 -11.13 -0.48 10.41
N ARG A 79 -11.94 -0.74 9.37
CA ARG A 79 -13.10 0.10 9.07
C ARG A 79 -14.16 0.09 10.17
N ARG A 80 -14.18 -0.93 11.03
CA ARG A 80 -15.10 -0.98 12.18
C ARG A 80 -14.78 0.11 13.21
N THR A 81 -13.50 0.49 13.33
CA THR A 81 -13.04 1.47 14.32
C THR A 81 -12.67 2.82 13.69
N ALA A 82 -12.27 2.85 12.43
CA ALA A 82 -11.87 4.06 11.72
C ALA A 82 -12.39 4.09 10.26
N PRO A 83 -13.71 4.07 10.03
CA PRO A 83 -14.29 3.96 8.69
C PRO A 83 -13.87 5.09 7.73
N GLY A 84 -13.73 6.32 8.25
CA GLY A 84 -13.28 7.47 7.45
C GLY A 84 -11.80 7.48 7.09
N LEU A 85 -11.00 6.62 7.74
CA LEU A 85 -9.56 6.51 7.50
C LEU A 85 -9.25 5.52 6.38
N TYR A 86 -9.94 4.38 6.33
CA TYR A 86 -9.65 3.28 5.42
C TYR A 86 -10.52 3.32 4.16
N ARG A 87 -10.00 3.97 3.10
CA ARG A 87 -10.75 4.30 1.88
C ARG A 87 -10.99 3.11 0.97
N GLY A 88 -10.03 2.21 0.79
CA GLY A 88 -10.24 1.04 -0.06
C GLY A 88 -8.99 0.25 -0.41
N LEU A 89 -9.17 -0.73 -1.29
CA LEU A 89 -8.09 -1.51 -1.89
C LEU A 89 -7.74 -0.90 -3.24
N VAL A 90 -6.46 -0.66 -3.47
CA VAL A 90 -5.90 -0.27 -4.76
C VAL A 90 -4.84 -1.27 -5.18
N ALA A 91 -4.43 -1.22 -6.45
CA ALA A 91 -3.30 -2.00 -6.93
C ALA A 91 -2.44 -1.16 -7.88
N VAL A 92 -1.16 -1.53 -7.94
CA VAL A 92 -0.16 -0.86 -8.77
C VAL A 92 0.11 -1.70 -10.00
N GLN A 93 -0.05 -1.06 -11.16
CA GLN A 93 0.24 -1.68 -12.44
C GLN A 93 1.29 -0.86 -13.19
N ASP A 94 2.28 -1.56 -13.77
CA ASP A 94 3.16 -0.98 -14.77
C ASP A 94 2.43 -0.93 -16.12
N GLN A 95 2.31 0.27 -16.68
CA GLN A 95 1.76 0.49 -18.03
C GLN A 95 2.85 1.07 -18.94
N GLY A 96 3.85 0.25 -19.28
CA GLY A 96 4.90 0.62 -20.23
C GLY A 96 5.95 1.55 -19.63
N GLY A 97 6.36 1.28 -18.39
CA GLY A 97 7.35 2.06 -17.63
C GLY A 97 6.78 3.19 -16.78
N ALA A 98 5.47 3.45 -16.89
CA ALA A 98 4.75 4.36 -16.01
C ALA A 98 3.91 3.54 -15.01
N LEU A 99 4.22 3.68 -13.72
CA LEU A 99 3.41 3.07 -12.67
C LEU A 99 2.12 3.87 -12.50
N ARG A 100 1.00 3.17 -12.36
CA ARG A 100 -0.29 3.76 -11.99
C ARG A 100 -0.86 3.07 -10.78
N VAL A 101 -1.41 3.86 -9.86
CA VAL A 101 -2.25 3.37 -8.78
C VAL A 101 -3.69 3.39 -9.28
N LEU A 102 -4.34 2.22 -9.28
CA LEU A 102 -5.69 2.03 -9.80
C LEU A 102 -6.59 1.37 -8.74
N PRO A 103 -7.92 1.56 -8.81
CA PRO A 103 -8.85 0.69 -8.09
C PRO A 103 -8.54 -0.79 -8.34
N ALA A 104 -8.57 -1.62 -7.29
CA ALA A 104 -8.08 -3.00 -7.37
C ALA A 104 -8.95 -3.94 -8.22
N ASP A 105 -10.17 -3.52 -8.57
CA ASP A 105 -11.08 -4.17 -9.49
C ASP A 105 -10.81 -3.81 -10.97
N GLU A 106 -10.12 -2.70 -11.22
CA GLU A 106 -9.66 -2.30 -12.56
C GLU A 106 -8.28 -2.86 -12.92
N ALA A 107 -7.50 -3.25 -11.91
CA ALA A 107 -6.17 -3.80 -12.09
C ALA A 107 -6.21 -5.24 -12.66
N ARG A 108 -5.24 -5.56 -13.52
CA ARG A 108 -5.13 -6.87 -14.19
C ARG A 108 -3.95 -7.67 -13.67
N GLY A 109 -4.08 -9.00 -13.72
CA GLY A 109 -3.00 -9.92 -13.36
C GLY A 109 -2.56 -9.79 -11.90
N ASP A 110 -1.28 -10.03 -11.66
CA ASP A 110 -0.66 -10.01 -10.33
C ASP A 110 -0.18 -8.58 -9.95
N ALA A 111 -1.05 -7.59 -10.13
CA ALA A 111 -0.79 -6.21 -9.72
C ALA A 111 -0.59 -6.10 -8.20
N GLU A 112 0.41 -5.32 -7.77
CA GLU A 112 0.80 -5.25 -6.36
C GLU A 112 -0.27 -4.49 -5.55
N PRO A 113 -0.91 -5.11 -4.55
CA PRO A 113 -2.00 -4.50 -3.81
C PRO A 113 -1.50 -3.56 -2.71
N ALA A 114 -2.28 -2.52 -2.44
CA ALA A 114 -2.08 -1.63 -1.30
C ALA A 114 -3.41 -1.20 -0.67
N VAL A 115 -3.38 -0.90 0.63
CA VAL A 115 -4.49 -0.25 1.32
C VAL A 115 -4.39 1.25 1.09
N HIS A 116 -5.43 1.84 0.51
CA HIS A 116 -5.57 3.30 0.38
C HIS A 116 -6.27 3.85 1.63
N MET A 117 -5.61 4.81 2.27
CA MET A 117 -6.06 5.45 3.49
C MET A 117 -6.05 6.98 3.32
N ARG A 118 -6.83 7.69 4.13
CA ARG A 118 -6.67 9.13 4.33
C ARG A 118 -5.40 9.37 5.18
N ARG A 119 -4.60 10.37 4.85
CA ARG A 119 -3.50 10.84 5.73
C ARG A 119 -4.10 11.49 6.97
N PHE A 120 -3.44 11.33 8.10
CA PHE A 120 -3.80 11.95 9.37
C PHE A 120 -2.52 12.40 10.09
N ALA A 121 -2.69 13.24 11.11
CA ALA A 121 -1.57 13.82 11.83
C ALA A 121 -0.86 12.74 12.67
N GLN A 122 0.47 12.81 12.80
CA GLN A 122 1.24 11.77 13.49
C GLN A 122 0.93 11.73 15.00
N GLU A 123 0.49 12.86 15.55
CA GLU A 123 -0.03 12.98 16.92
C GLU A 123 -1.32 12.17 17.16
N ASP A 124 -2.12 11.89 16.12
CA ASP A 124 -3.34 11.08 16.26
C ASP A 124 -3.06 9.57 16.13
N LEU A 125 -1.79 9.15 16.10
CA LEU A 125 -1.43 7.73 16.18
C LEU A 125 -1.91 7.14 17.51
N LEU A 126 -2.49 5.93 17.47
CA LEU A 126 -2.96 5.23 18.67
C LEU A 126 -1.90 5.12 19.77
N SER A 127 -0.63 4.95 19.38
CA SER A 127 0.51 4.87 20.31
C SER A 127 0.81 6.18 21.05
N HIS A 128 0.24 7.31 20.62
CA HIS A 128 0.42 8.63 21.22
C HIS A 128 -0.82 9.15 21.94
N VAL A 129 -1.99 8.50 21.78
CA VAL A 129 -3.28 8.95 22.34
C VAL A 129 -3.87 8.03 23.42
N LEU A 130 -3.15 6.97 23.80
CA LEU A 130 -3.44 6.07 24.91
C LEU A 130 -2.33 6.14 25.96
#